data_AF-A0A7X6NXB8-F1
#
_entry.id   AF-A0A7X6NXB8-F1
#
_cell.length_a   1.000
_cell.length_b   1.000
_cell.length_c   1.000
_cell.angle_alpha   90.00
_cell.angle_beta   90.00
_cell.angle_gamma   90.00
#
_symmetry.space_group_name_H-M   'P 1'
#
loop_
_entity.id
_entity.type
_entity.pdbx_description
1 polymer ?
#
loop_
_entity_poly.entity_id
_entity_poly.type
_entity_poly.pdbx_seq_one_letter_code
_entity_poly.pdbx_strand_id
1 'polypeptide(L)'
;MIYILFTLYVILASSGLIIFKIGSKDIAINFVKGLNISINWLSLLGILCYAFSFVLWLVIVSKTKLTWAFPLSVALINTAIFIISAVVFKETITWVQIVGTILIIIGVSLIGLKGIK
;
A
#
# COMPACT_ATOMS: atom_id res chain seq x y z
N MET A 1 -12.52 -7.90 15.97
CA MET A 1 -13.14 -7.14 14.87
C MET A 1 -12.16 -6.21 14.18
N ILE A 2 -11.49 -5.28 14.89
CA ILE A 2 -10.57 -4.30 14.28
C ILE A 2 -9.42 -4.93 13.47
N TYR A 3 -8.84 -6.04 13.96
CA TYR A 3 -7.76 -6.76 13.27
C TYR A 3 -8.18 -7.30 11.90
N ILE A 4 -9.41 -7.79 11.77
CA ILE A 4 -9.96 -8.29 10.48
C ILE A 4 -10.09 -7.14 9.49
N LEU A 5 -10.61 -5.98 9.93
CA LEU A 5 -10.66 -4.79 9.09
C LEU A 5 -9.26 -4.36 8.65
N PHE A 6 -8.28 -4.43 9.55
CA PHE A 6 -6.90 -4.06 9.27
C PHE A 6 -6.25 -5.00 8.24
N THR A 7 -6.44 -6.32 8.37
CA THR A 7 -5.96 -7.30 7.39
C THR A 7 -6.59 -7.09 6.02
N LEU A 8 -7.92 -6.92 5.97
CA LEU A 8 -8.63 -6.66 4.72
C LEU A 8 -8.16 -5.35 4.07
N TYR A 9 -8.01 -4.30 4.86
CA TYR A 9 -7.46 -3.02 4.44
C TYR A 9 -6.08 -3.18 3.80
N VAL A 10 -5.14 -3.88 4.44
CA VAL A 10 -3.78 -4.07 3.93
C VAL A 10 -3.79 -4.82 2.61
N ILE A 11 -4.64 -5.86 2.47
CA ILE A 11 -4.78 -6.63 1.23
C ILE A 11 -5.32 -5.73 0.11
N LEU A 12 -6.38 -4.96 0.37
CA LEU A 12 -6.98 -4.07 -0.64
C LEU A 12 -6.03 -2.93 -1.04
N ALA A 13 -5.35 -2.31 -0.07
CA ALA A 13 -4.43 -1.22 -0.32
C ALA A 13 -3.23 -1.69 -1.17
N SER A 14 -2.59 -2.80 -0.76
CA SER A 14 -1.44 -3.35 -1.46
C SER A 14 -1.80 -3.88 -2.85
N SER A 15 -2.88 -4.65 -2.97
CA SER A 15 -3.34 -5.16 -4.28
C SER A 15 -3.81 -4.03 -5.20
N GLY A 16 -4.54 -3.03 -4.71
CA GLY A 16 -5.00 -1.89 -5.48
C GLY A 16 -3.85 -1.10 -6.12
N LEU A 17 -2.79 -0.84 -5.34
CA LEU A 17 -1.58 -0.17 -5.83
C LEU A 17 -0.85 -0.99 -6.89
N ILE A 18 -0.78 -2.30 -6.72
CA ILE A 18 -0.06 -3.20 -7.64
C ILE A 18 -0.84 -3.36 -8.95
N ILE A 19 -2.15 -3.59 -8.88
CA ILE A 19 -3.03 -3.66 -10.06
C ILE A 19 -2.99 -2.33 -10.82
N PHE A 20 -3.05 -1.21 -10.10
CA PHE A 20 -2.90 0.10 -10.71
C PHE A 20 -1.57 0.23 -11.45
N LYS A 21 -0.46 -0.15 -10.81
CA LYS A 21 0.89 -0.10 -11.41
C LYS A 21 1.02 -0.99 -12.65
N ILE A 22 0.36 -2.15 -12.67
CA ILE A 22 0.29 -3.01 -13.87
C ILE A 22 -0.51 -2.30 -14.97
N GLY A 23 -1.69 -1.79 -14.64
CA GLY A 23 -2.58 -1.12 -15.60
C GLY A 23 -2.06 0.23 -16.10
N SER A 24 -1.10 0.84 -15.41
CA SER A 24 -0.54 2.14 -15.75
C SER A 24 0.70 2.08 -16.66
N LYS A 25 1.20 0.88 -17.02
CA LYS A 25 2.42 0.73 -17.83
C LYS A 25 2.34 1.41 -19.21
N ASP A 26 1.14 1.53 -19.76
CA ASP A 26 0.89 2.12 -21.09
C ASP A 26 0.48 3.61 -21.03
N ILE A 27 0.48 4.23 -19.85
CA ILE A 27 0.13 5.67 -19.72
C ILE A 27 1.34 6.51 -20.16
N ALA A 28 1.45 6.75 -21.46
CA ALA A 28 2.41 7.69 -22.03
C ALA A 28 1.79 9.11 -22.08
N ILE A 29 2.14 9.95 -21.11
CA ILE A 29 1.70 11.36 -21.10
C ILE A 29 2.58 12.15 -22.08
N ASN A 30 2.22 12.11 -23.36
CA ASN A 30 2.89 12.92 -24.37
C ASN A 30 2.37 14.37 -24.32
N PHE A 31 3.06 15.23 -23.57
CA PHE A 31 2.74 16.67 -23.43
C PHE A 31 2.75 17.46 -24.76
N VAL A 32 3.24 16.88 -25.85
CA VAL A 32 3.44 17.54 -27.15
C VAL A 32 2.20 17.48 -28.06
N LYS A 33 1.22 16.58 -27.82
CA LYS A 33 0.07 16.38 -28.74
C LYS A 33 -1.32 16.35 -28.08
N GLY A 34 -1.45 16.84 -26.85
CA GLY A 34 -2.69 16.79 -26.09
C GLY A 34 -2.75 15.58 -25.14
N LEU A 35 -3.59 15.68 -24.10
CA LEU A 35 -3.75 14.67 -23.05
C LEU A 35 -4.44 13.40 -23.60
N ASN A 36 -3.70 12.56 -24.31
CA ASN A 36 -4.13 11.20 -24.62
C ASN A 36 -3.87 10.30 -23.42
N ILE A 37 -4.78 10.35 -22.44
CA ILE A 37 -4.76 9.48 -21.29
C ILE A 37 -5.46 8.17 -21.69
N SER A 38 -4.69 7.17 -22.13
CA SER A 38 -5.20 5.81 -22.33
C SER A 38 -5.33 5.10 -20.98
N ILE A 39 -6.45 5.33 -20.29
CA ILE A 39 -6.76 4.65 -19.04
C ILE A 39 -7.22 3.22 -19.37
N ASN A 40 -6.38 2.24 -19.03
CA ASN A 40 -6.74 0.84 -19.15
C ASN A 40 -7.79 0.44 -18.08
N TRP A 41 -8.65 -0.53 -18.37
CA TRP A 41 -9.64 -1.03 -17.41
C TRP A 41 -8.99 -1.53 -16.10
N LEU A 42 -7.79 -2.11 -16.20
CA LEU A 42 -7.01 -2.56 -15.04
C LEU A 42 -6.63 -1.42 -14.09
N SER A 43 -6.22 -0.25 -14.61
CA SER A 43 -5.84 0.87 -13.73
C SER A 43 -7.06 1.42 -13.00
N LEU A 44 -8.21 1.44 -13.65
CA LEU A 44 -9.49 1.84 -13.06
C LEU A 44 -9.92 0.88 -11.93
N LEU A 45 -9.75 -0.43 -12.14
CA LEU A 45 -9.99 -1.44 -11.10
C LEU A 45 -9.01 -1.30 -9.91
N GLY A 46 -7.73 -1.03 -10.18
CA GLY A 46 -6.74 -0.75 -9.14
C GLY A 46 -7.10 0.48 -8.30
N ILE A 47 -7.54 1.57 -8.95
CA ILE A 47 -8.02 2.79 -8.29
C ILE A 47 -9.23 2.50 -7.41
N LEU A 48 -10.23 1.76 -7.92
CA LEU A 48 -11.41 1.41 -7.15
C LEU A 48 -11.06 0.57 -5.92
N CYS A 49 -10.20 -0.43 -6.07
CA CYS A 49 -9.73 -1.28 -4.96
C CYS A 49 -9.01 -0.43 -3.89
N TYR A 50 -8.12 0.47 -4.32
CA TYR A 50 -7.42 1.38 -3.42
C TYR A 50 -8.36 2.36 -2.73
N ALA A 51 -9.39 2.87 -3.43
CA ALA A 51 -10.40 3.76 -2.85
C ALA A 51 -11.23 3.04 -1.77
N PHE A 52 -11.63 1.78 -1.98
CA PHE A 52 -12.28 0.98 -0.94
C PHE A 52 -11.35 0.75 0.27
N SER A 53 -10.06 0.54 0.03
CA SER A 53 -9.06 0.45 1.11
C SER A 53 -9.05 1.73 1.97
N PHE A 54 -9.21 2.90 1.34
CA PHE A 54 -9.26 4.17 2.05
C PHE A 54 -10.51 4.30 2.93
N VAL A 55 -11.67 3.81 2.48
CA VAL A 55 -12.89 3.78 3.31
C VAL A 55 -12.67 2.90 4.54
N LEU A 56 -12.07 1.72 4.38
CA LEU A 56 -11.71 0.85 5.51
C LEU A 56 -10.74 1.54 6.48
N TRP A 57 -9.75 2.27 5.95
CA TRP A 57 -8.82 3.05 6.76
C TRP A 57 -9.51 4.11 7.61
N LEU A 58 -10.48 4.84 7.06
CA LEU A 58 -11.27 5.82 7.82
C LEU A 58 -12.01 5.17 8.99
N VAL A 59 -12.59 3.98 8.77
CA VAL A 59 -13.24 3.21 9.84
C VAL A 59 -12.24 2.79 10.92
N ILE A 60 -11.03 2.34 10.53
CA ILE A 60 -9.99 1.93 11.48
C ILE A 60 -9.54 3.11 12.34
N VAL A 61 -9.23 4.25 11.72
CA VAL A 61 -8.77 5.45 12.43
C VAL A 61 -9.84 6.03 13.34
N SER A 62 -11.12 5.95 12.96
CA SER A 62 -12.22 6.37 13.84
C SER A 62 -12.33 5.56 15.14
N LYS A 63 -11.72 4.36 15.19
CA LYS A 63 -11.82 3.40 16.31
C LYS A 63 -10.49 3.16 17.02
N THR A 64 -9.41 3.81 16.62
CA THR A 64 -8.05 3.55 17.12
C THR A 64 -7.27 4.85 17.32
N LYS A 65 -6.23 4.82 18.16
CA LYS A 65 -5.29 5.94 18.28
C LYS A 65 -4.46 6.02 16.99
N LEU A 66 -4.54 7.15 16.28
CA LEU A 66 -3.81 7.37 15.03
C LEU A 66 -2.30 7.19 15.19
N THR A 67 -1.74 7.59 16.34
CA THR A 67 -0.33 7.43 16.70
C THR A 67 0.14 5.97 16.75
N TRP A 68 -0.77 5.02 16.91
CA TRP A 68 -0.47 3.59 16.87
C TRP A 68 -0.85 2.96 15.52
N ALA A 69 -2.05 3.28 15.01
CA ALA A 69 -2.59 2.67 13.80
C ALA A 69 -1.82 3.07 12.54
N PHE A 70 -1.37 4.32 12.44
CA PHE A 70 -0.69 4.83 11.25
C PHE A 70 0.69 4.18 11.04
N PRO A 71 1.61 4.15 12.03
CA PRO A 71 2.87 3.43 11.88
C PRO A 71 2.67 1.94 11.55
N LEU A 72 1.72 1.28 12.21
CA LEU A 72 1.39 -0.12 11.92
C LEU A 72 0.93 -0.34 10.48
N SER A 73 0.06 0.55 9.99
CA SER A 73 -0.41 0.53 8.60
C SER A 73 0.75 0.63 7.62
N VAL A 74 1.63 1.62 7.82
CA VAL A 74 2.78 1.86 6.94
C VAL A 74 3.69 0.62 6.90
N ALA A 75 4.00 0.01 8.05
CA ALA A 75 4.81 -1.22 8.05
C ALA A 75 4.15 -2.36 7.28
N LEU A 76 2.87 -2.65 7.54
CA LEU A 76 2.19 -3.79 6.93
C LEU A 76 2.00 -3.59 5.43
N ILE A 77 1.56 -2.42 4.99
CA ILE A 77 1.39 -2.11 3.57
C ILE A 77 2.72 -2.12 2.85
N ASN A 78 3.75 -1.47 3.41
CA ASN A 78 5.06 -1.41 2.75
C ASN A 78 5.67 -2.81 2.62
N THR A 79 5.55 -3.64 3.66
CA THR A 79 6.03 -5.04 3.62
C THR A 79 5.24 -5.86 2.60
N ALA A 80 3.91 -5.74 2.57
CA ALA A 80 3.06 -6.44 1.61
C ALA A 80 3.40 -6.02 0.17
N ILE A 81 3.52 -4.72 -0.10
CA ILE A 81 3.90 -4.20 -1.41
C ILE A 81 5.27 -4.73 -1.81
N PHE A 82 6.26 -4.68 -0.92
CA PHE A 82 7.60 -5.18 -1.19
C PHE A 82 7.62 -6.66 -1.61
N ILE A 83 6.88 -7.51 -0.89
CA ILE A 83 6.77 -8.94 -1.21
C ILE A 83 6.06 -9.15 -2.54
N ILE A 84 4.90 -8.52 -2.73
CA ILE A 84 4.09 -8.75 -3.93
C ILE A 84 4.76 -8.12 -5.15
N SER A 85 5.41 -6.96 -5.02
CA SER A 85 6.12 -6.30 -6.13
C SER A 85 7.32 -7.12 -6.59
N ALA A 86 8.07 -7.73 -5.66
CA ALA A 86 9.14 -8.66 -5.98
C ALA A 86 8.65 -9.86 -6.81
N VAL A 87 7.48 -10.41 -6.48
CA VAL A 87 6.90 -11.55 -7.20
C VAL A 87 6.32 -11.12 -8.56
N VAL A 88 5.57 -10.01 -8.59
CA VAL A 88 4.79 -9.57 -9.76
C VAL A 88 5.67 -8.88 -10.81
N PHE A 89 6.51 -7.95 -10.38
CA PHE A 89 7.35 -7.16 -11.30
C PHE A 89 8.72 -7.79 -11.49
N LYS A 90 9.09 -8.81 -10.70
CA LYS A 90 10.41 -9.46 -10.71
C LYS A 90 11.54 -8.43 -10.61
N GLU A 91 11.29 -7.36 -9.85
CA GLU A 91 12.27 -6.30 -9.64
C GLU A 91 13.45 -6.83 -8.85
N THR A 92 14.66 -6.40 -9.20
CA THR A 92 15.87 -6.72 -8.44
C THR A 92 15.80 -6.01 -7.10
N ILE A 93 15.41 -6.75 -6.07
CA ILE A 93 15.48 -6.28 -4.70
C ILE A 93 16.94 -6.04 -4.33
N THR A 94 17.24 -4.81 -3.91
CA THR A 94 18.57 -4.46 -3.40
C THR A 94 18.69 -4.80 -1.91
N TRP A 95 19.91 -5.08 -1.45
CA TRP A 95 20.20 -5.33 -0.03
C TRP A 95 19.74 -4.16 0.87
N VAL A 96 19.84 -2.93 0.37
CA VAL A 96 19.41 -1.72 1.08
C VAL A 96 17.90 -1.72 1.34
N GLN A 97 17.08 -2.16 0.37
CA GLN A 97 15.62 -2.23 0.54
C GLN A 97 15.20 -3.28 1.58
N ILE A 98 15.92 -4.41 1.64
CA ILE A 98 15.69 -5.45 2.64
C ILE A 98 15.98 -4.90 4.03
N VAL A 99 17.17 -4.31 4.23
CA VAL A 99 17.57 -3.72 5.51
C VAL A 99 16.59 -2.61 5.92
N GLY A 100 16.20 -1.74 5.00
CA GLY A 100 15.21 -0.70 5.24
C GLY A 100 13.85 -1.24 5.69
N THR A 101 13.36 -2.31 5.03
CA THR A 101 12.10 -2.97 5.41
C THR A 101 12.16 -3.56 6.81
N ILE A 102 13.28 -4.22 7.16
CA ILE A 102 13.52 -4.72 8.52
C ILE A 102 13.51 -3.57 9.54
N LEU A 103 14.15 -2.45 9.22
CA LEU A 103 14.21 -1.27 10.08
C LEU A 103 12.82 -0.66 10.31
N ILE A 104 11.96 -0.64 9.29
CA ILE A 104 10.56 -0.22 9.41
C ILE A 104 9.81 -1.11 10.39
N ILE A 105 9.95 -2.44 10.26
CA ILE A 105 9.29 -3.41 11.16
C ILE A 105 9.74 -3.19 12.61
N ILE A 106 11.05 -3.00 12.83
CA ILE A 106 11.60 -2.72 14.16
C ILE A 106 11.08 -1.39 14.71
N GLY A 107 11.15 -0.32 13.91
CA GLY A 107 10.68 1.01 14.31
C GLY A 107 9.21 1.02 14.70
N VAL A 108 8.36 0.31 13.94
CA VAL A 108 6.94 0.17 14.26
C VAL A 108 6.71 -0.68 15.50
N SER A 109 7.49 -1.74 15.71
CA SER A 109 7.42 -2.55 16.92
C SER A 109 7.73 -1.71 18.18
N LEU A 110 8.73 -0.82 18.11
CA LEU A 110 9.07 0.11 19.20
C LEU A 110 7.94 1.09 19.52
N ILE A 111 7.26 1.61 18.49
CA ILE A 111 6.09 2.49 18.67
C ILE A 111 4.92 1.71 19.28
N GLY A 112 4.68 0.48 18.79
CA GLY A 112 3.63 -0.41 19.25
C GLY A 112 3.76 -0.78 20.73
N LEU A 113 4.98 -1.05 21.20
CA LEU A 113 5.29 -1.41 22.60
C LEU A 113 4.92 -0.31 23.61
N LYS A 114 4.87 0.96 23.20
CA LYS A 114 4.53 2.10 24.06
C LYS A 114 3.08 2.58 23.92
N GLY A 115 2.37 2.12 22.88
CA GLY A 115 0.99 2.52 22.56
C GLY A 115 -0.10 1.67 23.21
N ILE A 116 0.27 0.55 23.85
CA ILE A 116 -0.64 -0.30 24.64
C ILE A 116 -0.60 0.17 26.11
N LYS A 117 -1.02 1.41 26.33
CA LYS A 117 -1.51 1.92 27.62
C LYS A 117 -2.72 2.82 27.35
#